data_AF-A0A7V9H932-F1
#
_entry.id   AF-A0A7V9H932-F1
#
_cell.length_a   1.000
_cell.length_b   1.000
_cell.length_c   1.000
_cell.angle_alpha   90.00
_cell.angle_beta   90.00
_cell.angle_gamma   90.00
#
_symmetry.space_group_name_H-M   'P 1'
#
loop_
_entity.id
_entity.type
_entity.pdbx_description
1 polymer ?
#
loop_
_entity_poly.entity_id
_entity_poly.type
_entity_poly.pdbx_seq_one_letter_code
_entity_poly.pdbx_strand_id
1 'polypeptide(L)' 'QPAMSGWILDERGRVRRHINVFVNGEYGTSETPVGPDDRIDVLPAISGGWSG' A
#
# COMPACT_ATOMS: atom_id res chain seq x y z
N GLN A 1 -17.91 -8.49 4.30
CA GLN A 1 -16.94 -8.01 3.30
C GLN A 1 -15.52 -8.43 3.72
N PRO A 2 -15.06 -9.65 3.40
CA PRO A 2 -13.72 -10.09 3.82
C PRO A 2 -12.87 -10.49 2.61
N ALA A 3 -11.76 -9.77 2.36
CA ALA A 3 -10.57 -10.26 1.63
C ALA A 3 -9.48 -9.17 1.46
N MET A 4 -9.82 -7.88 1.56
CA MET A 4 -8.82 -6.81 1.31
C MET A 4 -7.76 -6.71 2.41
N SER A 5 -8.15 -6.90 3.68
CA SER A 5 -7.24 -6.73 4.83
C SER A 5 -6.05 -7.67 4.80
N GLY A 6 -6.25 -8.93 4.38
CA GLY A 6 -5.17 -9.93 4.30
C GLY A 6 -4.19 -9.70 3.15
N TRP A 7 -4.56 -8.88 2.15
CA TRP A 7 -3.72 -8.56 0.99
C TRP A 7 -2.90 -7.28 1.19
N ILE A 8 -3.40 -6.32 1.98
CA ILE A 8 -2.71 -5.04 2.25
C ILE A 8 -1.77 -5.18 3.45
N LEU A 9 -2.27 -5.78 4.53
CA LEU A 9 -1.54 -5.92 5.78
C LEU A 9 -1.06 -7.37 5.97
N ASP A 10 0.07 -7.51 6.64
CA ASP A 10 0.52 -8.78 7.19
C ASP A 10 -0.23 -9.11 8.49
N GLU A 11 0.07 -10.27 9.06
CA GLU A 11 -0.57 -10.77 10.29
C GLU A 11 -0.28 -9.90 11.52
N ARG A 12 0.72 -9.02 11.45
CA ARG A 12 1.09 -8.06 12.51
C ARG A 12 0.47 -6.69 12.28
N GLY A 13 -0.33 -6.52 11.23
CA GLY A 13 -0.97 -5.25 10.87
C GLY A 13 -0.05 -4.28 10.14
N ARG A 14 1.11 -4.72 9.64
CA ARG A 14 2.03 -3.87 8.85
C ARG A 14 1.73 -3.99 7.36
N VAL A 15 1.92 -2.90 6.62
CA VAL A 15 1.85 -2.91 5.15
C VAL A 15 2.82 -3.94 4.59
N ARG A 16 2.32 -4.87 3.77
CA ARG A 16 3.13 -5.91 3.14
C ARG A 16 4.17 -5.30 2.21
N ARG A 17 5.34 -5.93 2.13
CA ARG A 17 6.46 -5.47 1.27
C ARG A 17 6.08 -5.27 -0.20
N HIS A 18 5.10 -6.03 -0.71
CA HIS A 18 4.65 -5.95 -2.10
C HIS A 18 3.52 -4.92 -2.31
N ILE A 19 3.26 -4.05 -1.34
CA ILE A 19 2.28 -2.99 -1.39
C ILE A 19 3.00 -1.66 -1.22
N ASN A 20 2.79 -0.75 -2.17
CA ASN A 20 3.23 0.63 -2.13
C ASN A 20 2.07 1.49 -1.68
N VAL A 21 2.35 2.42 -0.76
CA VAL A 21 1.38 3.40 -0.29
C VAL A 21 1.89 4.78 -0.68
N PHE A 22 1.00 5.63 -1.17
CA PHE A 22 1.30 7.02 -1.47
C PHE A 22 0.33 7.93 -0.72
N VAL A 23 0.85 9.01 -0.14
CA VAL A 23 0.07 10.06 0.53
C VAL A 23 0.24 11.33 -0.28
N ASN A 24 -0.85 11.83 -0.85
CA ASN A 24 -0.86 13.00 -1.74
C ASN A 24 0.15 12.89 -2.91
N GLY A 25 0.36 11.67 -3.42
CA GLY A 25 1.26 11.38 -4.54
C GLY A 25 2.71 11.08 -4.14
N GLU A 26 3.07 11.26 -2.87
CA GLU A 26 4.42 10.98 -2.35
C GLU A 26 4.48 9.61 -1.68
N TYR A 27 5.62 8.91 -1.79
CA TYR A 27 5.77 7.56 -1.23
C TYR A 27 5.70 7.59 0.31
N GLY A 28 4.79 6.79 0.86
CA GLY A 28 4.48 6.71 2.29
C GLY A 28 4.88 5.38 2.92
N THR A 29 5.05 5.40 4.24
CA THR A 29 5.27 4.21 5.07
C THR A 29 4.15 4.07 6.09
N SER A 30 4.15 3.00 6.88
CA SER A 30 3.20 2.83 8.00
C SER A 30 3.32 3.89 9.09
N GLU A 31 4.38 4.69 9.09
CA GLU A 31 4.61 5.78 10.07
C GLU A 31 4.31 7.16 9.48
N THR A 32 3.99 7.26 8.19
CA THR A 32 3.66 8.54 7.56
C THR A 32 2.39 9.12 8.20
N PRO A 33 2.44 10.31 8.81
CA PRO A 33 1.24 10.97 9.34
C PRO A 33 0.25 11.26 8.22
N VAL A 34 -1.04 11.08 8.49
CA VAL A 34 -2.13 11.38 7.55
C VAL A 34 -3.15 12.30 8.21
N GLY A 35 -3.58 13.31 7.47
CA GLY A 35 -4.68 14.21 7.82
C GLY A 35 -6.03 13.73 7.26
N PRO A 36 -7.14 14.35 7.70
CA PRO A 36 -8.49 13.97 7.26
C PRO A 36 -8.75 14.19 5.77
N ASP A 37 -8.01 15.11 5.13
CA ASP A 37 -8.16 15.47 3.72
C ASP A 37 -7.11 14.82 2.81
N ASP A 38 -6.21 14.02 3.38
CA ASP A 38 -5.14 13.41 2.61
C ASP A 38 -5.66 12.26 1.75
N ARG A 39 -5.20 12.25 0.50
CA ARG A 39 -5.47 11.15 -0.42
C ARG A 39 -4.44 10.04 -0.21
N ILE A 40 -4.94 8.82 0.01
CA ILE A 40 -4.12 7.62 0.13
C ILE A 40 -4.34 6.72 -1.09
N ASP A 41 -3.29 6.48 -1.87
CA ASP A 41 -3.30 5.52 -2.97
C ASP A 41 -2.53 4.26 -2.56
N VAL A 42 -3.16 3.09 -2.70
CA VAL A 42 -2.57 1.78 -2.34
C VAL A 42 -2.42 0.94 -3.59
N LEU A 43 -1.18 0.58 -3.93
CA LEU A 43 -0.85 -0.07 -5.19
C LEU A 43 -0.04 -1.35 -4.93
N PRO A 44 -0.30 -2.46 -5.63
CA PRO A 44 0.64 -3.56 -5.62
C PRO A 44 1.93 -3.15 -6.32
N ALA A 45 3.07 -3.63 -5.80
CA ALA A 45 4.32 -3.59 -6.51
C ALA A 45 4.24 -4.54 -7.72
N ILE A 46 3.94 -4.00 -8.90
CA ILE A 46 3.98 -4.77 -10.14
C ILE A 46 5.43 -4.89 -10.58
N SER A 47 6.07 -6.03 -10.29
CA SER A 47 7.29 -6.42 -11.00
C SER A 47 6.87 -6.91 -12.40
N GLY A 48 6.96 -6.04 -13.40
CA GLY A 48 6.69 -6.42 -14.77
C GLY A 48 7.70 -7.47 -15.26
N GLY A 49 7.25 -8.70 -15.45
CA GLY A 49 7.92 -9.67 -16.32
C GLY A 49 7.30 -9.55 -17.70
N TRP A 50 7.85 -8.69 -18.57
CA TRP A 50 7.55 -8.79 -20.00
C TRP A 50 8.42 -9.90 -20.57
N SER A 51 7.82 -11.06 -20.82
CA SER A 51 8.42 -12.09 -21.67
C SER A 51 8.06 -11.77 -23.13
N GLY A 52 8.91 -10.98 -23.77
CA GLY A 52 9.01 -10.88 -25.22
C GLY A 52 10.24 -11.61 -25.69
#